data_AF-A0A2C1K912-F1
#
_entry.id   AF-A0A2C1K912-F1
#
_cell.length_a   1.000
_cell.length_b   1.000
_cell.length_c   1.000
_cell.angle_alpha   90.00
_cell.angle_beta   90.00
_cell.angle_gamma   90.00
#
_symmetry.space_group_name_H-M   'P 1'
#
loop_
_entity.id
_entity.type
_entity.pdbx_description
1 polymer ?
#
loop_
_entity_poly.entity_id
_entity_poly.type
_entity_poly.pdbx_seq_one_letter_code
_entity_poly.pdbx_strand_id
1 'polypeptide(L)'
;MWVDRGKNQNMFDSRGLTLIEVLAVVVILGILTAIAVPGVIGLIEKTKEDVCERNRVELESKYKTHLTISGLEHSDVIFMEYIRQYREVDCPEHGEFVYVGGEIRCSVHSSGSGDSGDSVPFL
;
A
#
# COMPACT_ATOMS: atom_id res chain seq x y z
N MET A 1 -15.69 -63.04 -9.30
CA MET A 1 -17.04 -63.12 -8.70
C MET A 1 -16.80 -63.14 -7.19
N TRP A 2 -17.01 -62.13 -6.34
CA TRP A 2 -17.89 -60.95 -6.24
C TRP A 2 -17.11 -59.87 -5.42
N VAL A 3 -16.97 -58.59 -5.82
CA VAL A 3 -17.88 -57.41 -5.68
C VAL A 3 -17.96 -56.76 -4.28
N ASP A 4 -17.44 -55.52 -4.23
CA ASP A 4 -17.71 -54.34 -3.36
C ASP A 4 -17.38 -54.39 -1.84
N ARG A 5 -16.92 -53.30 -1.18
CA ARG A 5 -17.34 -51.89 -1.32
C ARG A 5 -16.38 -50.95 -0.57
N GLY A 6 -15.92 -49.88 -1.23
CA GLY A 6 -15.33 -48.72 -0.54
C GLY A 6 -16.44 -47.87 0.09
N LYS A 7 -16.46 -47.75 1.42
CA LYS A 7 -17.32 -46.79 2.13
C LYS A 7 -16.50 -45.54 2.46
N ASN A 8 -16.50 -44.56 1.56
CA ASN A 8 -16.16 -43.18 1.92
C ASN A 8 -17.41 -42.55 2.57
N GLN A 9 -17.38 -42.39 3.89
CA GLN A 9 -18.46 -41.72 4.62
C GLN A 9 -18.14 -40.23 4.77
N ASN A 10 -18.41 -39.46 3.73
CA ASN A 10 -18.59 -38.02 3.88
C ASN A 10 -19.99 -37.78 4.46
N MET A 11 -20.09 -37.90 5.78
CA MET A 11 -21.30 -37.55 6.52
C MET A 11 -21.35 -36.03 6.61
N PHE A 12 -21.87 -35.38 5.58
CA PHE A 12 -22.18 -33.95 5.63
C PHE A 12 -23.37 -33.76 6.59
N ASP A 13 -23.05 -33.48 7.85
CA ASP A 13 -24.02 -33.13 8.87
C ASP A 13 -24.78 -31.87 8.40
N SER A 14 -26.01 -32.08 7.94
CA SER A 14 -26.84 -31.04 7.33
C SER A 14 -27.61 -30.29 8.42
N ARG A 15 -26.87 -29.67 9.35
CA ARG A 15 -27.44 -28.73 10.33
C ARG A 15 -27.51 -27.36 9.66
N GLY A 16 -28.71 -26.97 9.24
CA GLY A 16 -28.97 -25.63 8.73
C GLY A 16 -28.88 -24.58 9.84
N LEU A 17 -28.18 -23.49 9.57
CA LEU A 17 -28.23 -22.29 10.42
C LEU A 17 -29.65 -21.69 10.34
N THR A 18 -30.13 -21.17 11.45
CA THR A 18 -31.43 -20.47 11.44
C THR A 18 -31.27 -19.05 10.87
N LEU A 19 -32.30 -18.54 10.21
CA LEU A 19 -32.27 -17.17 9.66
C LEU A 19 -32.04 -16.13 10.76
N ILE A 20 -32.59 -16.36 11.97
CA ILE A 20 -32.45 -15.46 13.11
C ILE A 20 -31.02 -15.44 13.67
N GLU A 21 -30.33 -16.57 13.64
CA GLU A 21 -28.95 -16.68 14.09
C GLU A 21 -28.01 -15.90 13.17
N VAL A 22 -28.17 -16.05 11.86
CA VAL A 22 -27.40 -15.27 10.88
C VAL A 22 -27.74 -13.79 10.99
N LEU A 23 -29.00 -13.43 11.19
CA LEU A 23 -29.43 -12.04 11.38
C LEU A 23 -28.76 -11.39 12.60
N ALA A 24 -28.74 -12.10 13.74
CA ALA A 24 -28.10 -11.60 14.96
C ALA A 24 -26.60 -11.35 14.75
N VAL A 25 -25.90 -12.23 14.03
CA VAL A 25 -24.46 -12.07 13.73
C VAL A 25 -24.22 -10.86 12.83
N VAL A 26 -24.99 -10.69 11.76
CA VAL A 26 -24.83 -9.54 10.84
C VAL A 26 -25.13 -8.22 11.54
N VAL A 27 -26.11 -8.17 12.44
CA VAL A 27 -26.41 -6.97 13.23
C VAL A 27 -25.22 -6.59 14.13
N ILE A 28 -24.64 -7.57 14.83
CA ILE A 28 -23.47 -7.32 15.69
C ILE A 28 -22.27 -6.86 14.83
N LEU A 29 -21.98 -7.52 13.72
CA LEU A 29 -20.92 -7.10 12.79
C LEU A 29 -21.18 -5.72 12.19
N GLY A 30 -22.43 -5.37 11.90
CA GLY A 30 -22.83 -4.05 11.42
C GLY A 30 -22.52 -2.94 12.43
N ILE A 31 -22.83 -3.17 13.71
CA ILE A 31 -22.54 -2.19 14.78
C ILE A 31 -21.02 -2.04 14.96
N LEU A 32 -20.27 -3.15 14.95
CA LEU A 32 -18.82 -3.12 15.10
C LEU A 32 -18.14 -2.39 13.92
N THR A 33 -18.56 -2.69 12.69
CA THR A 33 -18.01 -2.04 11.48
C THR A 33 -18.33 -0.55 11.44
N ALA A 34 -19.53 -0.13 11.87
CA ALA A 34 -19.91 1.29 11.90
C ALA A 34 -18.96 2.15 12.75
N ILE A 35 -18.44 1.62 13.86
CA ILE A 35 -17.49 2.33 14.73
C ILE A 35 -16.06 2.18 14.22
N ALA A 36 -15.68 1.01 13.70
CA ALA A 36 -14.32 0.72 13.28
C ALA A 36 -13.89 1.44 11.99
N VAL A 37 -14.77 1.54 10.99
CA VAL A 37 -14.46 2.11 9.66
C VAL A 37 -13.90 3.53 9.71
N PRO A 38 -14.52 4.53 10.37
CA PRO A 38 -14.01 5.91 10.34
C PRO A 38 -12.61 6.04 10.95
N GLY A 39 -12.27 5.25 11.98
CA GLY A 39 -10.93 5.25 12.58
C GLY A 39 -9.85 4.75 11.62
N VAL A 40 -10.18 3.76 10.79
CA VAL A 40 -9.23 3.21 9.80
C VAL A 40 -9.03 4.16 8.63
N ILE A 41 -10.07 4.86 8.16
CA ILE A 41 -9.96 5.78 7.01
C ILE A 41 -8.97 6.92 7.28
N GLY A 42 -9.06 7.58 8.45
CA GLY A 42 -8.13 8.66 8.80
C GLY A 42 -6.69 8.19 8.95
N LEU A 43 -6.48 6.98 9.47
CA LEU A 43 -5.14 6.39 9.58
C LEU A 43 -4.54 6.05 8.20
N ILE A 44 -5.36 5.58 7.26
CA ILE A 44 -4.93 5.28 5.89
C ILE A 44 -4.41 6.55 5.20
N GLU A 45 -5.10 7.68 5.34
CA GLU A 45 -4.67 8.96 4.74
C GLU A 45 -3.29 9.38 5.24
N LYS A 46 -3.05 9.29 6.56
CA LYS A 46 -1.73 9.56 7.14
C LYS A 46 -0.66 8.59 6.67
N THR A 47 -1.00 7.31 6.62
CA THR A 47 -0.07 6.26 6.12
C THR A 47 0.31 6.50 4.67
N LYS A 48 -0.61 6.97 3.82
CA LYS A 48 -0.32 7.31 2.42
C LYS A 48 0.64 8.48 2.29
N GLU A 49 0.45 9.53 3.10
CA GLU A 49 1.34 10.69 3.18
C GLU A 49 2.75 10.25 3.60
N ASP A 50 2.86 9.45 4.66
CA ASP A 50 4.13 8.91 5.16
C ASP A 50 4.83 8.03 4.13
N VAL A 51 4.11 7.11 3.48
CA VAL A 51 4.66 6.25 2.42
C VAL A 51 5.15 7.09 1.25
N CYS A 52 4.40 8.12 0.84
CA CYS A 52 4.84 9.02 -0.22
C CYS A 52 6.15 9.74 0.15
N GLU A 53 6.30 10.16 1.42
CA GLU A 53 7.54 10.79 1.90
C GLU A 53 8.73 9.82 1.83
N ARG A 54 8.54 8.57 2.30
CA ARG A 54 9.59 7.54 2.23
C ARG A 54 10.02 7.27 0.81
N ASN A 55 9.04 7.07 -0.07
CA ASN A 55 9.25 6.81 -1.48
C ASN A 55 10.04 7.95 -2.14
N ARG A 56 9.73 9.20 -1.79
CA ARG A 56 10.42 10.39 -2.30
C ARG A 56 11.89 10.44 -1.88
N VAL A 57 12.18 10.24 -0.59
CA VAL A 57 13.55 10.23 -0.07
C VAL A 57 14.36 9.07 -0.65
N GLU A 58 13.76 7.90 -0.77
CA GLU A 58 14.40 6.73 -1.37
C GLU A 58 14.72 6.96 -2.86
N LEU A 59 13.76 7.47 -3.62
CA LEU A 59 13.94 7.83 -5.03
C LEU A 59 15.03 8.90 -5.19
N GLU A 60 15.08 9.91 -4.30
CA GLU A 60 16.09 10.97 -4.36
C GLU A 60 17.49 10.39 -4.16
N SER A 61 17.67 9.57 -3.13
CA SER A 61 18.95 8.92 -2.84
C SER A 61 19.42 8.04 -4.00
N LYS A 62 18.53 7.20 -4.53
CA LYS A 62 18.85 6.32 -5.66
C LYS A 62 19.13 7.10 -6.94
N TYR A 63 18.32 8.13 -7.25
CA TYR A 63 18.52 8.94 -8.45
C TYR A 63 19.81 9.76 -8.38
N LYS A 64 20.12 10.37 -7.22
CA LYS A 64 21.39 11.08 -7.00
C LYS A 64 22.61 10.16 -7.16
N THR A 65 22.49 8.94 -6.67
CA THR A 65 23.53 7.90 -6.83
C THR A 65 23.69 7.53 -8.31
N HIS A 66 22.59 7.39 -9.04
CA HIS A 66 22.61 7.12 -10.48
C HIS A 66 23.28 8.25 -11.27
N LEU A 67 22.94 9.52 -11.01
CA LEU A 67 23.60 10.67 -11.64
C LEU A 67 25.12 10.68 -11.37
N THR A 68 25.51 10.39 -10.13
CA THR A 68 26.92 10.38 -9.71
C THR A 68 27.72 9.27 -10.41
N ILE A 69 27.17 8.05 -10.49
CA ILE A 69 27.86 6.91 -11.10
C ILE A 69 27.92 7.05 -12.62
N SER A 70 26.85 7.54 -13.25
CA SER A 70 26.80 7.72 -14.71
C SER A 70 27.51 9.00 -15.18
N GLY A 71 27.90 9.90 -14.27
CA GLY A 71 28.50 11.19 -14.61
C GLY A 71 27.54 12.10 -15.39
N LEU A 72 26.24 11.95 -15.18
CA LEU A 72 25.20 12.72 -15.86
C LEU A 72 24.71 13.86 -14.96
N GLU A 73 24.38 14.99 -15.57
CA GLU A 73 23.62 16.03 -14.89
C GLU A 73 22.12 15.74 -14.98
N HIS A 74 21.36 16.24 -14.01
CA HIS A 74 19.91 16.12 -14.03
C HIS A 74 19.33 16.80 -15.28
N SER A 75 18.39 16.10 -15.92
CA SER A 75 17.49 16.63 -16.94
C SER A 75 16.14 15.96 -16.76
N ASP A 76 15.05 16.68 -17.03
CA ASP A 76 13.69 16.14 -16.99
C ASP A 76 13.57 14.85 -17.83
N VAL A 77 14.23 14.79 -18.98
CA VAL A 77 14.22 13.61 -19.86
C VAL A 77 14.88 12.40 -19.19
N ILE A 78 16.03 12.62 -18.53
CA ILE A 78 16.77 11.56 -17.81
C ILE A 78 15.98 11.08 -16.61
N PHE A 79 15.36 12.01 -15.87
CA PHE A 79 14.53 11.67 -14.71
C PHE A 79 13.27 10.88 -15.10
N MET A 80 12.60 11.29 -16.18
CA MET A 80 11.43 10.57 -16.71
C MET A 80 11.78 9.16 -17.16
N GLU A 81 12.95 8.97 -17.80
CA GLU A 81 13.42 7.64 -18.17
C GLU A 81 13.73 6.79 -16.92
N TYR A 82 14.38 7.40 -15.93
CA TYR A 82 14.69 6.75 -14.66
C TYR A 82 13.43 6.24 -13.93
N ILE A 83 12.40 7.09 -13.81
CA ILE A 83 11.11 6.70 -13.20
C ILE A 83 10.43 5.57 -13.98
N ARG A 84 10.47 5.61 -15.32
CA ARG A 84 9.87 4.54 -16.15
C ARG A 84 10.53 3.18 -15.93
N GLN A 85 11.83 3.19 -15.66
CA GLN A 85 12.61 2.01 -15.35
C GLN A 85 12.37 1.51 -13.91
N TYR A 86 12.21 2.43 -12.96
CA TYR A 86 11.99 2.15 -11.53
C TYR A 86 10.51 2.30 -11.10
N ARG A 87 9.62 1.56 -11.79
CA ARG A 87 8.17 1.54 -11.51
C ARG A 87 7.74 0.97 -10.15
N GLU A 88 8.68 0.49 -9.34
CA GLU A 88 8.40 -0.12 -8.05
C GLU A 88 8.02 0.91 -6.98
N VAL A 89 8.38 2.18 -7.17
CA VAL A 89 8.17 3.24 -6.20
C VAL A 89 7.23 4.29 -6.79
N ASP A 90 5.94 4.20 -6.46
CA ASP A 90 4.88 5.11 -6.91
C ASP A 90 4.21 5.80 -5.72
N CYS A 91 3.50 6.88 -5.97
CA CYS A 91 2.68 7.55 -4.97
C CYS A 91 1.37 6.76 -4.75
N PRO A 92 0.96 6.46 -3.50
CA PRO A 92 -0.29 5.74 -3.24
C PRO A 92 -1.55 6.53 -3.64
N GLU A 93 -1.41 7.83 -3.89
CA GLU A 93 -2.48 8.70 -4.40
C GLU A 93 -2.31 9.02 -5.89
N HIS A 94 -1.42 8.30 -6.59
CA HIS A 94 -1.12 8.47 -8.01
C HIS A 94 -0.61 9.89 -8.35
N GLY A 95 0.11 10.50 -7.41
CA GLY A 95 0.83 11.74 -7.65
C GLY A 95 2.07 11.52 -8.50
N GLU A 96 2.39 12.48 -9.35
CA GLU A 96 3.59 12.46 -10.19
C GLU A 96 4.79 13.00 -9.40
N PHE A 97 5.93 12.34 -9.56
CA PHE A 97 7.20 12.81 -9.01
C PHE A 97 7.91 13.72 -10.00
N VAL A 98 8.44 14.84 -9.49
CA VAL A 98 9.21 15.83 -10.27
C VAL A 98 10.47 16.18 -9.49
N TYR A 99 11.62 16.23 -10.17
CA TYR A 99 12.88 16.65 -9.56
C TYR A 99 13.07 18.16 -9.71
N VAL A 100 13.12 18.90 -8.61
CA VAL A 100 13.24 20.37 -8.63
C VAL A 100 14.26 20.80 -7.59
N GLY A 101 15.33 21.48 -8.00
CA GLY A 101 16.25 22.14 -7.06
C GLY A 101 17.05 21.19 -6.16
N GLY A 102 17.21 19.92 -6.56
CA GLY A 102 17.97 18.93 -5.80
C GLY A 102 17.10 17.90 -5.06
N GLU A 103 15.81 18.17 -4.92
CA GLU A 103 14.84 17.35 -4.21
C GLU A 103 13.77 16.80 -5.17
N ILE A 104 13.22 15.63 -4.86
CA ILE A 104 12.02 15.12 -5.55
C ILE A 104 10.80 15.71 -4.85
N ARG A 105 9.80 16.13 -5.62
CA ARG A 105 8.50 16.62 -5.15
C ARG A 105 7.38 15.78 -5.73
N CYS A 106 6.31 15.60 -4.96
CA CYS A 106 5.08 14.95 -5.41
C CYS A 106 4.04 16.01 -5.79
N SER A 107 3.27 15.78 -6.86
CA SER A 107 2.20 16.71 -7.29
C SER A 107 1.01 16.75 -6.32
N VAL A 108 0.78 15.69 -5.55
CA VAL A 108 -0.34 15.56 -4.60
C VAL A 108 0.06 15.97 -3.19
N HIS A 109 1.26 15.57 -2.75
CA HIS A 109 1.76 15.87 -1.41
C HIS A 109 2.76 17.04 -1.48
N SER A 110 2.23 18.25 -1.28
CA SER A 110 3.06 19.45 -1.14
C SER A 110 3.64 19.50 0.27
N SER A 111 4.96 19.57 0.38
CA SER A 111 5.72 19.60 1.63
C SER A 111 5.28 20.77 2.53
N GLY A 112 4.31 20.50 3.40
CA GLY A 112 3.76 21.42 4.38
C GLY A 112 3.78 20.80 5.77
N SER A 113 4.99 20.65 6.34
CA SER A 113 5.29 20.52 7.78
C SER A 113 4.42 19.57 8.62
N GLY A 114 4.97 18.38 8.88
CA GLY A 114 4.60 17.51 9.99
C GLY A 114 5.79 16.63 10.37
N ASP A 115 6.72 17.20 11.14
CA ASP A 115 7.79 16.46 11.79
C ASP A 115 7.18 15.35 12.67
N SER A 116 7.49 14.10 12.33
CA SER A 116 7.37 12.92 13.18
C SER A 116 8.33 11.88 12.61
N GLY A 117 9.50 11.84 13.22
CA GLY A 117 10.61 11.00 12.81
C GLY A 117 10.28 9.52 12.68
N ASP A 118 10.97 8.87 11.74
CA ASP A 118 11.74 7.66 12.01
C ASP A 118 12.43 7.24 10.71
N SER A 119 13.39 8.02 10.22
CA SER A 119 14.32 7.52 9.20
C SER A 119 15.20 6.43 9.80
N VAL A 120 14.66 5.21 9.91
CA VAL A 120 15.45 3.99 10.12
C VAL A 120 16.33 3.81 8.89
N PRO A 121 17.67 3.87 9.04
CA PRO A 121 18.59 3.64 7.93
C PRO A 121 18.56 2.15 7.57
N PHE A 122 18.32 1.83 6.31
CA PHE A 122 18.56 0.49 5.80
C PHE A 122 20.07 0.31 5.60
N LEU A 123 20.65 -0.62 6.37
CA LEU A 123 22.03 -1.13 6.26
C LEU A 123 22.13 -2.20 5.17
#